data_AF-A0A965T634-F1
#
_entry.id   AF-A0A965T634-F1
#
_cell.length_a   1.000
_cell.length_b   1.000
_cell.length_c   1.000
_cell.angle_alpha   90.00
_cell.angle_beta   90.00
_cell.angle_gamma   90.00
#
_symmetry.space_group_name_H-M   'P 1'
#
loop_
_entity.id
_entity.type
_entity.pdbx_description
1 polymer ?
#
loop_
_entity_poly.entity_id
_entity_poly.type
_entity_poly.pdbx_seq_one_letter_code
_entity_poly.pdbx_strand_id
1 'polypeptide(L)'
;MATRVVVENGEKEKPTKGKGIEKLFDFLGEVLALITVIVYAVLIINANWSFIPADHIIYTIFVAVKTYGLLALLTIVGLEAVVKRNFVIKIVFLLLIAVVIVFQFFPGTWDSITGAIGGGGF
;
A
#
# COMPACT_ATOMS: atom_id res chain seq x y z
N MET A 1 -6.29 32.84 -58.29
CA MET A 1 -5.64 31.61 -57.75
C MET A 1 -5.06 31.96 -56.39
N ALA A 2 -5.86 31.84 -55.32
CA ALA A 2 -5.43 32.15 -53.96
C ALA A 2 -4.95 30.86 -53.31
N THR A 3 -3.63 30.67 -53.24
CA THR A 3 -3.01 29.57 -52.49
C THR A 3 -3.28 29.79 -51.01
N ARG A 4 -4.17 28.99 -50.44
CA ARG A 4 -4.46 28.96 -49.00
C ARG A 4 -3.24 28.40 -48.28
N VAL A 5 -2.53 29.28 -47.56
CA VAL A 5 -1.62 28.89 -46.49
C VAL A 5 -2.51 28.41 -45.34
N VAL A 6 -2.72 27.10 -45.25
CA VAL A 6 -3.33 26.48 -44.06
C VAL A 6 -2.26 26.43 -43.00
N VAL A 7 -2.38 27.32 -42.01
CA VAL A 7 -1.57 27.35 -40.80
C VAL A 7 -1.85 26.06 -40.03
N GLU A 8 -0.92 25.12 -40.07
CA GLU A 8 -0.89 23.96 -39.18
C GLU A 8 -0.56 24.45 -37.77
N ASN A 9 -1.60 24.83 -37.03
CA ASN A 9 -1.48 25.24 -35.64
C ASN A 9 -1.16 24.00 -34.81
N GLY A 10 0.13 23.81 -34.54
CA GLY A 10 0.61 22.82 -33.58
C GLY A 10 0.14 23.16 -32.18
N GLU A 11 -1.02 22.63 -31.79
CA GLU A 11 -1.33 22.40 -30.37
C GLU A 11 -0.38 21.33 -29.85
N LYS A 12 0.80 21.76 -29.41
CA LYS A 12 1.67 20.92 -28.57
C LYS A 12 0.89 20.64 -27.29
N GLU A 13 0.41 19.40 -27.12
CA GLU A 13 -0.14 18.90 -25.87
C GLU A 13 0.78 19.35 -24.72
N LYS A 14 0.23 20.18 -23.82
CA LYS A 14 0.96 20.59 -22.62
C LYS A 14 1.36 19.34 -21.85
N PRO A 15 2.64 19.12 -21.51
CA PRO A 15 3.03 17.99 -20.71
C PRO A 15 2.40 18.14 -19.32
N THR A 16 1.36 17.35 -19.07
CA THR A 16 0.65 17.26 -17.79
C THR A 16 1.62 16.76 -16.74
N LYS A 17 2.11 17.65 -15.87
CA LYS A 17 3.16 17.43 -14.86
C LYS A 17 2.87 16.33 -13.79
N GLY A 18 1.73 15.63 -13.84
CA GLY A 18 1.31 14.64 -12.85
C GLY A 18 1.54 13.15 -13.21
N LYS A 19 1.80 12.82 -14.48
CA LYS A 19 1.79 11.41 -14.94
C LYS A 19 2.93 10.53 -14.38
N GLY A 20 4.02 11.11 -13.88
CA GLY A 20 5.19 10.34 -13.41
C GLY A 20 5.03 9.75 -12.02
N ILE A 21 4.51 10.54 -11.08
CA ILE A 21 4.33 10.13 -9.68
C ILE A 21 3.26 9.04 -9.55
N GLU A 22 2.18 9.17 -10.32
CA GLU A 22 1.11 8.16 -10.35
C GLU A 22 1.63 6.79 -10.80
N LYS A 23 2.39 6.76 -11.90
CA LYS A 23 3.00 5.52 -12.40
C LYS A 23 3.98 4.90 -11.41
N LEU A 24 4.68 5.72 -10.62
CA LEU A 24 5.57 5.21 -9.58
C LEU A 24 4.78 4.53 -8.46
N PHE A 25 3.68 5.13 -7.99
CA PHE A 25 2.85 4.55 -6.93
C PHE A 25 2.11 3.30 -7.40
N ASP A 26 1.58 3.29 -8.63
CA ASP A 26 0.96 2.13 -9.27
C ASP A 26 1.93 0.93 -9.31
N PHE A 27 3.12 1.15 -9.87
CA PHE A 27 4.17 0.14 -9.93
C PHE A 27 4.62 -0.34 -8.54
N LEU A 28 4.84 0.59 -7.59
CA LEU A 28 5.22 0.23 -6.23
C LEU A 28 4.11 -0.58 -5.53
N GLY A 29 2.85 -0.21 -5.73
CA GLY A 29 1.69 -0.92 -5.18
C GLY A 29 1.61 -2.34 -5.71
N GLU A 30 1.76 -2.53 -7.02
CA GLU A 30 1.75 -3.84 -7.67
C GLU A 30 2.87 -4.75 -7.14
N VAL A 31 4.12 -4.24 -7.13
CA VAL A 31 5.28 -5.01 -6.67
C VAL A 31 5.15 -5.36 -5.20
N LEU A 32 4.73 -4.41 -4.36
CA LEU A 32 4.60 -4.63 -2.92
C LEU A 32 3.46 -5.60 -2.59
N ALA A 33 2.37 -5.58 -3.37
CA ALA A 33 1.29 -6.56 -3.27
C ALA A 33 1.79 -7.97 -3.58
N LEU A 34 2.52 -8.13 -4.69
CA LEU A 34 3.07 -9.43 -5.09
C LEU A 34 4.03 -9.98 -4.03
N ILE A 35 4.97 -9.16 -3.54
CA ILE A 35 5.90 -9.55 -2.47
C ILE A 35 5.14 -9.97 -1.22
N THR A 36 4.13 -9.18 -0.80
CA THR A 36 3.35 -9.48 0.40
C THR A 36 2.63 -10.82 0.27
N VAL A 37 1.97 -11.09 -0.86
CA VAL A 37 1.27 -12.37 -1.09
C VAL A 37 2.25 -13.55 -1.07
N ILE A 38 3.42 -13.42 -1.71
CA ILE A 38 4.45 -14.47 -1.70
C ILE A 38 4.91 -14.75 -0.27
N VAL A 39 5.20 -13.72 0.52
CA VAL A 39 5.62 -13.88 1.92
C VAL A 39 4.55 -14.58 2.74
N TYR A 40 3.28 -14.20 2.59
CA TYR A 40 2.17 -14.88 3.26
C TYR A 40 2.11 -16.36 2.88
N ALA A 41 2.18 -16.69 1.58
CA ALA A 41 2.17 -18.07 1.12
C ALA A 41 3.34 -18.88 1.69
N VAL A 42 4.55 -18.32 1.65
CA VAL A 42 5.76 -18.97 2.18
C VAL A 42 5.65 -19.20 3.68
N LEU A 43 5.18 -18.22 4.46
CA LEU A 43 4.99 -18.39 5.90
C LEU A 43 3.90 -19.41 6.24
N ILE A 44 2.82 -19.50 5.46
CA ILE A 44 1.78 -20.52 5.63
C ILE A 44 2.35 -21.91 5.39
N ILE A 45 3.11 -22.10 4.31
CA ILE A 45 3.81 -23.37 4.04
C ILE A 45 4.79 -23.65 5.18
N ASN A 46 5.56 -22.64 5.62
CA ASN A 46 6.53 -22.81 6.70
C ASN A 46 5.86 -23.20 8.02
N ALA A 47 4.64 -22.72 8.31
CA ALA A 47 3.89 -23.12 9.49
C ALA A 47 3.51 -24.61 9.52
N ASN A 48 3.46 -25.27 8.36
CA ASN A 48 3.11 -26.70 8.25
C ASN A 48 4.34 -27.62 8.22
N TRP A 49 5.44 -27.19 7.59
CA TRP A 49 6.65 -28.03 7.39
C TRP A 49 7.92 -27.51 8.07
N SER A 50 7.88 -26.34 8.72
CA SER A 50 8.97 -25.75 9.51
C SER A 50 10.36 -25.79 8.84
N PHE A 51 10.42 -25.49 7.54
CA PHE A 51 11.66 -25.55 6.74
C PHE A 51 12.54 -24.30 6.87
N ILE A 52 12.00 -23.19 7.37
CA ILE A 52 12.73 -21.96 7.73
C ILE A 52 12.75 -21.86 9.26
N PRO A 53 13.92 -22.01 9.90
CA PRO A 53 14.06 -21.85 11.34
C PRO A 53 13.66 -20.45 11.81
N ALA A 54 13.06 -20.37 13.01
CA ALA A 54 12.54 -19.11 13.56
C ALA A 54 13.64 -18.10 13.93
N ASP A 55 14.85 -18.57 14.23
CA ASP A 55 16.04 -17.78 14.52
C ASP A 55 16.74 -17.28 13.24
N HIS A 56 16.33 -17.75 12.07
CA HIS A 56 16.93 -17.37 10.80
C HIS A 56 16.50 -15.95 10.38
N ILE A 57 17.44 -15.15 9.90
CA ILE A 57 17.19 -13.74 9.50
C ILE A 57 16.06 -13.59 8.46
N ILE A 58 15.95 -14.56 7.55
CA ILE A 58 14.89 -14.59 6.52
C ILE A 58 13.50 -14.70 7.17
N TYR A 59 13.35 -15.50 8.22
CA TYR A 59 12.10 -15.64 8.94
C TYR A 59 11.69 -14.31 9.58
N THR A 60 12.62 -13.61 10.22
CA THR A 60 12.39 -12.29 10.82
C THR A 60 11.92 -11.26 9.78
N ILE A 61 12.56 -11.24 8.60
CA ILE A 61 12.14 -10.35 7.50
C ILE A 61 10.72 -10.70 7.03
N PHE A 62 10.42 -11.98 6.85
CA PHE A 62 9.09 -12.41 6.44
C PHE A 62 8.02 -12.07 7.48
N VAL A 63 8.30 -12.24 8.77
CA VAL A 63 7.39 -11.82 9.84
C VAL A 63 7.18 -10.30 9.82
N ALA A 64 8.23 -9.50 9.58
CA ALA A 64 8.09 -8.07 9.42
C ALA A 64 7.19 -7.70 8.24
N VAL A 65 7.39 -8.32 7.06
CA VAL A 65 6.54 -8.11 5.89
C VAL A 65 5.11 -8.61 6.13
N LYS A 66 4.90 -9.74 6.82
CA LYS A 66 3.56 -10.19 7.23
C LYS A 66 2.84 -9.14 8.08
N THR A 67 3.58 -8.52 8.99
CA THR A 67 3.06 -7.59 9.99
C THR A 67 2.78 -6.20 9.43
N TYR A 68 3.66 -5.67 8.60
CA TYR A 68 3.58 -4.29 8.10
C TYR A 68 3.28 -4.17 6.61
N GLY A 69 3.41 -5.26 5.85
CA GLY A 69 3.28 -5.27 4.39
C GLY A 69 1.89 -4.84 3.92
N LEU A 70 0.82 -5.29 4.57
CA LEU A 70 -0.54 -4.87 4.24
C LEU A 70 -0.78 -3.38 4.53
N LEU A 71 -0.23 -2.86 5.63
CA LEU A 71 -0.34 -1.44 5.96
C LEU A 71 0.42 -0.57 4.94
N ALA A 72 1.64 -0.99 4.56
CA ALA A 72 2.42 -0.34 3.53
C ALA A 72 1.71 -0.38 2.17
N LEU A 73 1.12 -1.52 1.80
CA LEU A 73 0.36 -1.68 0.57
C LEU A 73 -0.86 -0.75 0.51
N LEU A 74 -1.69 -0.76 1.57
CA LEU A 74 -2.86 0.10 1.68
C LEU A 74 -2.48 1.58 1.61
N THR A 75 -1.35 1.95 2.21
CA THR A 75 -0.84 3.31 2.14
C THR A 75 -0.46 3.68 0.71
N ILE A 76 0.30 2.85 0.00
CA ILE A 76 0.76 3.14 -1.38
C ILE A 76 -0.41 3.18 -2.36
N VAL A 77 -1.23 2.14 -2.40
CA VAL A 77 -2.37 2.04 -3.33
C VAL A 77 -3.42 3.10 -2.98
N GLY A 78 -3.65 3.36 -1.70
CA GLY A 78 -4.55 4.42 -1.26
C GLY A 78 -4.05 5.81 -1.67
N LEU A 79 -2.75 6.10 -1.51
CA LEU A 79 -2.14 7.35 -1.98
C LEU A 79 -2.30 7.54 -3.49
N GLU A 80 -2.04 6.49 -4.27
CA GLU A 80 -2.26 6.50 -5.73
C GLU A 80 -3.72 6.82 -6.07
N ALA A 81 -4.67 6.19 -5.39
CA ALA A 81 -6.10 6.38 -5.62
C ALA A 81 -6.57 7.80 -5.25
N VAL A 82 -5.99 8.42 -4.20
CA VAL A 82 -6.40 9.76 -3.74
C VAL A 82 -5.62 10.90 -4.39
N VAL A 83 -4.46 10.66 -5.02
CA VAL A 83 -3.65 11.74 -5.61
C VAL A 83 -4.40 12.51 -6.70
N LYS A 84 -5.34 11.85 -7.39
CA LYS A 84 -6.21 12.41 -8.44
C LYS A 84 -7.48 13.07 -7.91
N ARG A 85 -7.75 12.98 -6.60
CA ARG A 85 -8.98 13.47 -5.98
C ARG A 85 -8.81 14.88 -5.43
N ASN A 86 -9.90 15.46 -4.94
CA ASN A 86 -9.89 16.79 -4.34
C ASN A 86 -9.03 16.81 -3.07
N PHE A 87 -8.62 18.02 -2.66
CA PHE A 87 -7.73 18.22 -1.51
C PHE A 87 -8.32 17.66 -0.20
N VAL A 88 -9.64 17.77 -0.02
CA VAL A 88 -10.34 17.26 1.17
C VAL A 88 -10.19 15.75 1.30
N ILE A 89 -10.40 14.98 0.22
CA ILE A 89 -10.25 13.52 0.24
C ILE A 89 -8.82 13.11 0.60
N LYS A 90 -7.80 13.84 0.11
CA LYS A 90 -6.40 13.57 0.44
C LYS A 90 -6.13 13.72 1.93
N ILE A 91 -6.60 14.81 2.54
CA ILE A 91 -6.44 15.04 3.98
C ILE A 91 -7.15 13.94 4.78
N VAL A 92 -8.40 13.63 4.44
CA VAL A 92 -9.16 12.59 5.13
C VAL A 92 -8.42 11.25 5.07
N PHE A 93 -7.92 10.86 3.89
CA PHE A 93 -7.14 9.64 3.75
C PHE A 93 -5.87 9.64 4.60
N LEU A 94 -5.10 10.73 4.58
CA LEU A 94 -3.88 10.86 5.39
C LEU A 94 -4.16 10.79 6.89
N LEU A 95 -5.25 11.41 7.36
CA LEU A 95 -5.67 11.34 8.76
C LEU A 95 -6.06 9.91 9.14
N LEU A 96 -6.79 9.19 8.30
CA LEU A 96 -7.17 7.81 8.55
C LEU A 96 -5.94 6.89 8.63
N ILE A 97 -4.99 7.01 7.70
CA ILE A 97 -3.73 6.27 7.75
C ILE A 97 -2.91 6.64 9.00
N ALA A 98 -2.85 7.92 9.36
CA ALA A 98 -2.15 8.37 10.56
C ALA A 98 -2.75 7.74 11.84
N VAL A 99 -4.09 7.68 11.94
CA VAL A 99 -4.77 6.98 13.03
C VAL A 99 -4.31 5.52 13.06
N VAL A 100 -4.39 4.79 11.94
CA VAL A 100 -3.99 3.38 11.91
C VAL A 100 -2.53 3.19 12.34
N ILE A 101 -1.60 4.01 11.84
CA ILE A 101 -0.16 3.93 12.19
C ILE A 101 0.05 4.22 13.69
N VAL A 102 -0.59 5.25 14.23
CA VAL A 102 -0.46 5.57 15.66
C VAL A 102 -1.01 4.43 16.51
N PHE A 103 -2.18 3.91 16.17
CA PHE A 103 -2.81 2.82 16.91
C PHE A 103 -2.09 1.47 16.73
N GLN A 104 -1.21 1.30 15.74
CA GLN A 104 -0.33 0.13 15.61
C GLN A 104 0.56 -0.09 16.85
N PHE A 105 0.94 0.99 17.53
CA PHE A 105 1.75 0.94 18.75
C PHE A 105 0.95 0.58 20.01
N PHE A 106 -0.37 0.49 19.93
CA PHE A 106 -1.27 0.20 21.05
C PHE A 106 -1.89 -1.19 20.87
N PRO A 107 -1.20 -2.29 21.27
CA PRO A 107 -1.66 -3.66 21.04
C PRO A 107 -3.06 -3.93 21.59
N GLY A 108 -3.41 -3.38 22.76
CA GLY A 108 -4.75 -3.55 23.35
C GLY A 108 -5.90 -2.99 22.51
N THR A 109 -5.63 -2.05 21.60
CA THR A 109 -6.64 -1.57 20.62
C THR A 109 -7.01 -2.68 19.64
N TRP A 110 -6.02 -3.42 19.15
CA TRP A 110 -6.21 -4.50 18.19
C TRP A 110 -6.84 -5.74 18.81
N ASP A 111 -6.51 -6.03 20.07
CA ASP A 111 -7.14 -7.10 20.84
C ASP A 111 -8.65 -6.86 21.01
N SER A 112 -9.05 -5.60 21.25
CA SER A 112 -10.44 -5.19 21.37
C SER A 112 -11.23 -5.33 20.05
N ILE A 113 -10.56 -5.13 18.90
CA ILE A 113 -11.18 -5.24 17.56
C ILE A 113 -11.34 -6.70 17.14
N THR A 114 -10.33 -7.54 17.39
CA THR A 114 -10.37 -8.96 17.02
C THR A 114 -11.27 -9.79 17.92
N GLY A 115 -11.85 -9.17 18.95
CA GLY A 115 -12.68 -9.87 19.93
C GLY A 115 -11.92 -11.00 20.57
N ALA A 116 -10.62 -10.79 20.89
CA ALA A 116 -9.83 -11.74 21.65
C ALA A 116 -10.45 -11.87 23.04
N ILE A 117 -11.45 -12.74 23.10
CA ILE A 117 -12.10 -13.34 24.25
C ILE A 117 -10.98 -14.04 25.05
N GLY A 118 -10.30 -13.25 25.87
CA GLY A 118 -9.57 -13.68 27.06
C GLY A 118 -10.28 -13.26 28.35
N GLY A 119 -11.47 -12.67 28.23
CA GLY A 119 -12.40 -12.41 29.33
C GLY A 119 -13.39 -13.56 29.51
N GLY A 120 -12.90 -14.79 29.60
CA GLY A 120 -13.67 -15.97 30.01
C GLY A 120 -13.21 -16.41 31.38
N GLY A 121 -13.89 -15.96 32.42
CA GLY A 121 -13.88 -16.67 33.69
C GLY A 121 -14.51 -18.03 33.49
N PHE A 122 -13.71 -19.09 33.62
CA PHE A 122 -13.90 -20.32 34.39
C PHE A 122 -12.57 -21.07 34.39
#